data_AF-A0AAW6NI41-F1
#
_entry.id   AF-A0AAW6NI41-F1
#
_cell.length_a   1.000
_cell.length_b   1.000
_cell.length_c   1.000
_cell.angle_alpha   90.00
_cell.angle_beta   90.00
_cell.angle_gamma   90.00
#
_symmetry.space_group_name_H-M   'P 1'
#
loop_
_entity.id
_entity.type
_entity.pdbx_description
1 polymer ?
#
loop_
_entity_poly.entity_id
_entity_poly.type
_entity_poly.pdbx_seq_one_letter_code
_entity_poly.pdbx_strand_id
1 'polypeptide(L)'
;MVPFYDWCDSADMPLGNHHVRVMTGRPGDIATGIQMTARAIPAHYTTEERIAAALAKLGKTAAAQMLNDLLPQTAHIRSGD
;
A
#
# COMPACT_ATOMS: atom_id res chain seq x y z
N MET A 1 -3.97 -3.24 8.64
CA MET A 1 -2.87 -2.32 9.00
C MET A 1 -1.68 -3.15 9.43
N VAL A 2 -0.47 -2.86 8.94
CA VAL A 2 0.75 -3.63 9.26
C VAL A 2 1.23 -3.25 10.68
N PRO A 3 1.48 -4.21 11.59
CA PRO A 3 1.87 -3.91 12.97
C PRO A 3 3.37 -3.63 13.08
N PHE A 4 3.80 -2.45 12.62
CA PHE A 4 5.24 -2.11 12.55
C PHE A 4 5.97 -2.16 13.91
N TYR A 5 5.29 -1.93 15.03
CA TYR A 5 5.90 -1.98 16.37
C TYR A 5 6.42 -3.38 16.75
N ASP A 6 5.88 -4.44 16.14
CA ASP A 6 6.24 -5.81 16.49
C ASP A 6 7.62 -6.20 15.95
N TRP A 7 8.10 -5.53 14.89
CA TRP A 7 9.30 -5.94 14.14
C TRP A 7 10.21 -4.77 13.72
N CYS A 8 9.84 -3.53 14.06
CA CYS A 8 10.66 -2.34 13.85
C CYS A 8 10.94 -1.62 15.17
N ASP A 9 12.08 -0.96 15.24
CA ASP A 9 12.34 0.11 16.18
C ASP A 9 11.82 1.44 15.64
N SER A 10 11.48 2.37 16.53
CA SER A 10 11.03 3.71 16.15
C SER A 10 11.80 4.78 16.91
N ALA A 11 12.19 5.84 16.19
CA ALA A 11 12.74 7.06 16.78
C ALA A 11 11.93 8.26 16.30
N ASP A 12 11.44 9.07 17.25
CA ASP A 12 10.79 10.34 16.95
C ASP A 12 11.82 11.48 16.97
N MET A 13 11.73 12.36 15.99
CA MET A 13 12.56 13.56 15.90
C MET A 13 11.69 14.78 15.58
N PRO A 14 11.98 15.95 16.18
CA PRO A 14 11.30 17.18 15.83
C PRO A 14 11.67 17.62 14.41
N LEU A 15 10.68 18.11 13.66
CA LEU A 15 10.84 18.69 12.32
C LEU A 15 10.04 19.99 12.26
N GLY A 16 10.65 21.10 12.68
CA GLY A 16 9.96 22.37 12.86
C GLY A 16 8.83 22.24 13.90
N ASN A 17 7.59 22.54 13.49
CA ASN A 17 6.40 22.38 14.32
C ASN A 17 5.77 20.98 14.24
N HIS A 18 6.42 20.05 13.54
CA HIS A 18 5.96 18.68 13.36
C HIS A 18 6.94 17.69 13.99
N HIS A 19 6.57 16.41 13.98
CA HIS A 19 7.45 15.32 14.36
C HIS A 19 7.53 14.33 13.21
N VAL A 20 8.73 13.80 12.97
CA VAL A 20 8.94 12.68 12.07
C VAL A 20 9.25 11.44 12.90
N ARG A 21 8.59 10.34 12.59
CA ARG A 21 8.91 9.02 13.16
C ARG A 21 9.67 8.22 12.13
N VAL A 22 10.91 7.87 12.44
CA VAL A 22 11.70 6.93 11.65
C VAL A 22 11.44 5.53 12.18
N MET A 23 11.01 4.62 11.30
CA MET A 23 10.82 3.21 11.62
C MET A 23 11.90 2.38 10.94
N THR A 24 12.63 1.57 11.71
CA THR A 24 13.75 0.75 11.22
C THR A 24 13.49 -0.71 11.54
N GLY A 25 13.47 -1.57 10.52
CA GLY A 25 13.29 -3.01 10.69
C GLY A 25 14.44 -3.63 11.48
N ARG A 26 14.13 -4.46 12.48
CA ARG A 26 15.15 -5.16 13.26
C ARG A 26 15.77 -6.29 12.43
N PRO A 27 17.10 -6.48 12.46
CA PRO A 27 17.75 -7.56 11.71
C PRO A 27 17.20 -8.96 12.03
N GLY A 28 16.81 -9.22 13.28
CA GLY A 28 16.24 -10.50 13.72
C GLY A 28 14.82 -10.77 13.18
N ASP A 29 14.10 -9.73 12.76
CA ASP A 29 12.68 -9.80 12.40
C ASP A 29 12.43 -9.61 10.89
N ILE A 30 13.49 -9.64 10.06
CA ILE A 30 13.39 -9.41 8.60
C ILE A 30 12.35 -10.33 7.94
N ALA A 31 12.30 -11.61 8.31
CA ALA A 31 11.34 -12.57 7.75
C ALA A 31 9.88 -12.16 8.06
N THR A 32 9.62 -11.71 9.29
CA THR A 32 8.32 -11.17 9.70
C THR A 32 7.99 -9.91 8.89
N GLY A 33 8.94 -8.99 8.75
CA GLY A 33 8.79 -7.78 7.95
C GLY A 33 8.41 -8.07 6.50
N ILE A 34 9.10 -9.02 5.85
CA ILE A 34 8.79 -9.46 4.48
C ILE A 34 7.37 -10.00 4.40
N GLN A 35 7.00 -10.93 5.28
CA GLN A 35 5.68 -11.56 5.26
C GLN A 35 4.55 -10.53 5.45
N MET A 36 4.71 -9.62 6.42
CA MET A 36 3.69 -8.61 6.71
C MET A 36 3.56 -7.59 5.57
N THR A 37 4.70 -7.18 4.98
CA THR A 37 4.71 -6.28 3.82
C THR A 37 4.05 -6.93 2.60
N ALA A 38 4.41 -8.18 2.29
CA ALA A 38 3.82 -8.93 1.18
C ALA A 38 2.31 -9.13 1.33
N ARG A 39 1.79 -9.26 2.55
CA ARG A 39 0.33 -9.32 2.81
C ARG A 39 -0.39 -7.99 2.59
N ALA A 40 0.28 -6.87 2.84
CA ALA A 40 -0.32 -5.55 2.71
C ALA A 40 -0.31 -5.03 1.26
N ILE A 41 0.72 -5.35 0.48
CA ILE A 41 0.90 -4.89 -0.92
C ILE A 41 -0.34 -5.17 -1.79
N PRO A 42 -0.91 -6.39 -1.82
CA PRO A 42 -2.09 -6.66 -2.63
C PRO A 42 -3.26 -5.75 -2.29
N ALA A 43 -3.48 -5.43 -1.00
CA ALA A 43 -4.56 -4.52 -0.65
C ALA A 43 -4.32 -3.11 -1.19
N HIS A 44 -3.07 -2.63 -1.25
CA HIS A 44 -2.75 -1.29 -1.76
C HIS A 44 -2.81 -1.18 -3.29
N TYR A 45 -2.50 -2.26 -4.02
CA TYR A 45 -2.52 -2.27 -5.49
C TYR A 45 -3.77 -2.92 -6.10
N THR A 46 -4.69 -3.44 -5.29
CA THR A 46 -5.95 -4.04 -5.79
C THR A 46 -7.19 -3.31 -5.30
N THR A 47 -7.05 -2.22 -4.52
CA THR A 47 -8.23 -1.56 -3.93
C THR A 47 -9.11 -0.98 -5.03
N GLU A 48 -8.52 -0.31 -6.00
CA GLU A 48 -9.18 0.34 -7.12
C GLU A 48 -9.79 -0.71 -8.06
N GLU A 49 -9.08 -1.79 -8.38
CA GLU A 49 -9.56 -2.93 -9.15
C GLU A 49 -10.74 -3.62 -8.44
N ARG A 50 -10.67 -3.77 -7.12
CA ARG A 50 -11.75 -4.34 -6.31
C ARG A 50 -12.98 -3.43 -6.29
N ILE A 51 -12.80 -2.11 -6.26
CA ILE A 51 -13.88 -1.14 -6.35
C ILE A 51 -14.51 -1.20 -7.74
N ALA A 52 -13.72 -1.21 -8.82
CA ALA A 52 -14.20 -1.35 -10.18
C ALA A 52 -15.01 -2.66 -10.35
N ALA A 53 -14.51 -3.78 -9.84
CA ALA A 53 -15.21 -5.06 -9.85
C ALA A 53 -16.53 -5.03 -9.07
N ALA A 54 -16.57 -4.36 -7.91
CA ALA A 54 -17.79 -4.19 -7.13
C ALA A 54 -18.83 -3.33 -7.87
N LEU A 55 -18.41 -2.23 -8.50
CA LEU A 55 -19.27 -1.36 -9.30
C LEU A 55 -19.87 -2.12 -10.50
N ALA A 56 -19.06 -2.93 -11.20
CA ALA A 56 -19.55 -3.76 -12.29
C ALA A 56 -20.62 -4.76 -11.83
N LYS A 57 -20.42 -5.44 -10.69
CA LYS A 57 -21.42 -6.36 -10.10
C LYS A 57 -22.73 -5.67 -9.73
N LEU A 58 -22.69 -4.39 -9.39
CA LEU A 58 -23.87 -3.57 -9.10
C LEU A 58 -24.51 -2.95 -10.36
N GLY A 59 -24.03 -3.29 -11.56
CA GLY A 59 -24.52 -2.76 -12.83
C GLY A 59 -24.02 -1.35 -13.18
N LYS A 60 -23.09 -0.78 -12.39
CA LYS A 60 -22.49 0.54 -12.62
C LYS A 60 -21.28 0.44 -13.56
N THR A 61 -21.51 -0.11 -14.75
CA THR A 61 -20.44 -0.45 -15.72
C THR A 61 -19.63 0.76 -16.18
N ALA A 62 -20.25 1.92 -16.40
CA ALA A 62 -19.54 3.15 -16.78
C ALA A 62 -18.57 3.65 -15.69
N ALA A 63 -18.96 3.56 -14.42
CA ALA A 63 -18.10 3.94 -13.29
C ALA A 63 -16.95 2.93 -13.08
N ALA A 64 -17.23 1.64 -13.27
CA ALA A 64 -16.20 0.61 -13.26
C ALA A 64 -15.17 0.82 -14.38
N GLN A 65 -15.64 1.14 -15.60
CA GLN A 65 -14.78 1.42 -16.74
C GLN A 65 -13.88 2.63 -16.51
N MET A 66 -14.45 3.73 -16.00
CA MET A 66 -13.69 4.93 -15.65
C MET A 66 -12.54 4.63 -14.68
N LEU A 67 -12.76 3.80 -13.65
CA LEU A 67 -11.69 3.40 -12.73
C LEU A 67 -10.63 2.54 -13.41
N ASN A 68 -11.05 1.56 -14.23
CA ASN A 68 -10.11 0.71 -14.96
C ASN A 68 -9.23 1.51 -15.93
N ASP A 69 -9.77 2.55 -16.56
CA ASP A 69 -9.02 3.41 -17.50
C ASP A 69 -7.96 4.28 -16.77
N LEU A 70 -8.14 4.52 -15.47
CA LEU A 70 -7.17 5.23 -14.63
C LEU A 70 -6.08 4.31 -14.06
N LEU A 71 -6.31 2.99 -14.09
CA LEU A 71 -5.36 2.02 -13.56
C LEU A 71 -4.28 1.64 -14.59
N PRO A 72 -3.07 1.30 -14.13
CA PRO A 72 -2.04 0.79 -15.03
C PRO A 72 -2.51 -0.50 -15.69
N GLN A 73 -2.88 -0.43 -16.97
CA GLN A 73 -3.38 -1.60 -17.71
C GLN A 73 -2.27 -2.53 -18.22
N THR A 74 -1.03 -2.08 -18.12
CA THR A 74 0.16 -2.85 -18.46
C THR A 74 1.17 -2.74 -17.33
N ALA A 75 2.03 -3.75 -17.18
CA ALA A 75 3.13 -3.75 -16.23
C ALA A 75 4.20 -2.72 -16.66
N HIS A 76 3.89 -1.43 -16.58
CA HIS A 76 4.88 -0.38 -16.69
C HIS A 76 5.50 -0.15 -15.32
N ILE A 77 6.69 -0.72 -15.14
CA ILE A 77 7.57 -0.37 -14.03
C ILE A 77 8.04 1.08 -14.28
N ARG A 78 7.34 2.06 -13.70
CA ARG A 78 7.91 3.38 -13.44
C ARG A 78 7.88 3.62 -11.95
N SER A 79 8.86 3.02 -11.26
CA SER A 79 9.24 3.45 -9.92
C SER A 79 10.23 4.60 -10.08
N GLY A 80 9.72 5.84 -10.06
CA GLY A 80 10.54 7.05 -9.93
C GLY A 80 10.76 7.87 -11.20
N ASP A 81 9.69 8.48 -11.72
CA ASP A 81 9.76 9.79 -12.37
C ASP A 81 9.15 10.81 -11.39
#